data_AF-A0A954SDV6-F1
#
_entry.id   AF-A0A954SDV6-F1
#
_cell.length_a   1.000
_cell.length_b   1.000
_cell.length_c   1.000
_cell.angle_alpha   90.00
_cell.angle_beta   90.00
_cell.angle_gamma   90.00
#
_symmetry.space_group_name_H-M   'P 1'
#
loop_
_entity.id
_entity.type
_entity.pdbx_description
1 polymer ?
#
loop_
_entity_poly.entity_id
_entity_poly.type
_entity_poly.pdbx_seq_one_letter_code
_entity_poly.pdbx_strand_id
1 'polypeptide(L)'
;FAQNIYYQSGNYDERKSFETLAKRVKALQPAGNGPQNLLFYLATPPEVFEPITDLLDEVGLVTPETDNEHGWTRIIIEKPFGHDLASAVSLNNHLLQRFHEDQIYRIDHYLGKETVQNILVFRFGNGLFEPIWNRNYIDQVQITVAESLGIGTRGGYYDQSGALRDMVQNHLMQLVALTAMEPPVA
;
A
#
# COMPACT_ATOMS: atom_id res chain seq x y z
N PHE A 1 9.04 15.77 -17.90
CA PHE A 1 9.05 15.32 -16.49
C PHE A 1 9.08 16.52 -15.53
N ALA A 2 10.22 17.21 -15.35
CA ALA A 2 10.36 18.26 -14.33
C ALA A 2 9.32 19.41 -14.41
N GLN A 3 8.88 19.79 -15.61
CA GLN A 3 7.84 20.82 -15.81
C GLN A 3 6.47 20.46 -15.22
N ASN A 4 6.24 19.18 -14.92
CA ASN A 4 5.00 18.67 -14.33
C ASN A 4 5.14 18.44 -12.82
N ILE A 5 6.26 18.84 -12.20
CA ILE A 5 6.51 18.70 -10.77
C ILE A 5 6.25 20.04 -10.11
N TYR A 6 5.42 20.03 -9.09
CA TYR A 6 5.10 21.21 -8.31
C TYR A 6 5.26 20.88 -6.82
N TYR A 7 5.67 21.88 -6.05
CA TYR A 7 5.81 21.77 -4.60
C TYR A 7 4.78 22.66 -3.92
N GLN A 8 4.20 22.15 -2.84
CA GLN A 8 3.28 22.86 -1.97
C GLN A 8 3.70 22.59 -0.54
N SER A 9 4.14 23.62 0.18
CA SER A 9 4.44 23.51 1.61
C SER A 9 3.15 23.46 2.43
N GLY A 10 3.15 22.70 3.51
CA GLY A 10 2.05 22.58 4.46
C GLY A 10 2.37 21.62 5.60
N ASN A 11 1.57 21.68 6.67
CA ASN A 11 1.62 20.75 7.79
C ASN A 11 0.62 19.60 7.59
N TYR A 12 0.89 18.44 8.21
CA TYR A 12 0.06 17.23 8.07
C TYR A 12 -1.27 17.29 8.84
N ASP A 13 -1.36 18.17 9.83
CA ASP A 13 -2.47 18.29 10.80
C ASP A 13 -3.19 19.65 10.71
N GLU A 14 -2.90 20.45 9.68
CA GLU A 14 -3.47 21.80 9.52
C GLU A 14 -4.43 21.86 8.32
N ARG A 15 -5.73 22.04 8.59
CA ARG A 15 -6.76 22.19 7.55
C ARG A 15 -6.41 23.21 6.47
N LYS A 16 -5.86 24.37 6.85
CA LYS A 16 -5.46 25.43 5.91
C LYS A 16 -4.41 24.97 4.89
N SER A 17 -3.53 24.06 5.29
CA SER A 17 -2.54 23.46 4.40
C SER A 17 -3.23 22.60 3.32
N PHE A 18 -4.23 21.81 3.71
CA PHE A 18 -5.02 20.98 2.79
C PHE A 18 -5.96 21.79 1.90
N GLU A 19 -6.55 22.88 2.40
CA GLU A 19 -7.32 23.81 1.56
C GLU A 19 -6.44 24.46 0.48
N THR A 20 -5.19 24.77 0.83
CA THR A 20 -4.22 25.32 -0.13
C THR A 20 -3.82 24.26 -1.15
N LEU A 21 -3.60 23.02 -0.71
CA LEU A 21 -3.35 21.88 -1.59
C LEU A 21 -4.52 21.65 -2.55
N ALA A 22 -5.76 21.65 -2.07
CA ALA A 22 -6.96 21.47 -2.90
C ALA A 22 -7.08 22.54 -4.00
N LYS A 23 -6.83 23.81 -3.64
CA LYS A 23 -6.76 24.91 -4.61
C LYS A 23 -5.66 24.69 -5.64
N ARG A 24 -4.48 24.22 -5.22
CA ARG A 24 -3.35 23.95 -6.10
C ARG A 24 -3.65 22.80 -7.07
N VAL A 25 -4.20 21.69 -6.56
CA VAL A 25 -4.61 20.54 -7.38
C VAL A 25 -5.61 20.98 -8.44
N LYS A 26 -6.63 21.77 -8.06
CA LYS A 26 -7.61 22.33 -9.00
C LYS A 26 -6.97 23.24 -10.05
N ALA A 27 -6.02 24.09 -9.66
CA ALA A 27 -5.33 25.00 -10.58
C ALA A 27 -4.39 24.28 -11.56
N LEU A 28 -3.93 23.08 -11.22
CA LEU A 28 -3.06 22.26 -12.07
C LEU A 28 -3.83 21.34 -13.03
N GLN A 29 -5.17 21.32 -12.94
CA GLN A 29 -5.98 20.57 -13.87
C GLN A 29 -5.82 21.11 -15.30
N PRO A 30 -5.69 20.22 -16.31
CA PRO A 30 -5.74 20.63 -17.71
C PRO A 30 -7.04 21.37 -18.00
N ALA A 31 -7.00 22.35 -18.92
CA ALA A 31 -8.19 23.04 -19.39
C ALA A 31 -9.10 22.07 -20.18
N GLY A 32 -9.93 21.30 -19.48
CA GLY A 32 -10.89 20.36 -20.04
C GLY A 32 -11.76 19.73 -18.96
N ASN A 33 -13.00 19.37 -19.30
CA ASN A 33 -13.98 18.74 -18.41
C ASN A 33 -13.73 17.22 -18.24
N GLY A 34 -12.47 16.80 -18.16
CA GLY A 34 -12.12 15.38 -17.98
C GLY A 34 -12.21 14.93 -16.51
N PRO A 35 -12.37 13.62 -16.24
CA PRO A 35 -12.39 13.09 -14.89
C PRO A 35 -11.08 13.40 -14.14
N GLN A 36 -11.21 13.81 -12.89
CA GLN A 36 -10.11 14.14 -11.99
C GLN A 36 -9.63 12.90 -11.25
N ASN A 37 -8.56 12.29 -11.77
CA ASN A 37 -7.93 11.15 -11.13
C ASN A 37 -6.81 11.61 -10.18
N LEU A 38 -6.95 11.30 -8.90
CA LEU A 38 -6.02 11.69 -7.83
C LEU A 38 -5.40 10.46 -7.17
N LEU A 39 -4.08 10.43 -7.13
CA LEU A 39 -3.32 9.43 -6.41
C LEU A 39 -2.51 10.12 -5.31
N PHE A 40 -2.84 9.84 -4.05
CA PHE A 40 -2.10 10.34 -2.90
C PHE A 40 -1.13 9.27 -2.39
N TYR A 41 0.17 9.54 -2.49
CA TYR A 41 1.21 8.69 -1.92
C TYR A 41 1.61 9.22 -0.55
N LEU A 42 1.27 8.49 0.52
CA LEU A 42 1.60 8.88 1.89
C LEU A 42 3.02 8.39 2.24
N ALA A 43 4.02 9.08 1.70
CA ALA A 43 5.43 8.90 2.05
C ALA A 43 5.77 9.66 3.34
N THR A 44 4.99 9.41 4.39
CA THR A 44 5.00 10.13 5.66
C THR A 44 5.13 9.16 6.83
N PRO A 45 5.48 9.63 8.04
CA PRO A 45 5.41 8.81 9.24
C PRO A 45 3.99 8.23 9.46
N PRO A 46 3.85 7.03 10.06
CA PRO A 46 2.55 6.38 10.23
C PRO A 46 1.61 7.14 11.17
N GLU A 47 2.14 7.94 12.10
CA GLU A 47 1.36 8.71 13.07
C GLU A 47 0.51 9.80 12.42
N VAL A 48 0.85 10.20 11.18
CA VAL A 48 0.11 11.23 10.44
C VAL A 48 -0.81 10.65 9.35
N PHE A 49 -0.89 9.32 9.20
CA PHE A 49 -1.81 8.72 8.22
C PHE A 49 -3.27 9.13 8.47
N GLU A 50 -3.74 8.97 9.72
CA GLU A 50 -5.12 9.32 10.07
C GLU A 50 -5.40 10.82 9.86
N PRO A 51 -4.63 11.77 10.44
CA PRO A 51 -4.81 13.20 10.17
C PRO A 51 -4.81 13.59 8.70
N ILE A 52 -3.89 13.03 7.90
CA ILE A 52 -3.81 13.33 6.46
C ILE A 52 -5.10 12.86 5.77
N THR A 53 -5.54 11.62 6.04
CA THR A 53 -6.73 11.06 5.41
C THR A 53 -8.02 11.79 5.80
N ASP A 54 -8.13 12.26 7.04
CA ASP A 54 -9.24 13.11 7.50
C ASP A 54 -9.28 14.40 6.71
N LEU A 55 -8.15 15.09 6.65
CA LEU A 55 -8.09 16.40 6.02
C LEU A 55 -8.25 16.32 4.50
N LEU A 56 -7.81 15.24 3.84
CA LEU A 56 -8.10 15.01 2.42
C LEU A 56 -9.59 14.88 2.15
N ASP A 57 -10.31 14.11 2.98
CA ASP A 57 -11.76 13.94 2.86
C ASP A 57 -12.50 15.25 3.15
N GLU A 58 -12.16 15.92 4.26
CA GLU A 58 -12.80 17.17 4.68
C GLU A 58 -12.69 18.33 3.68
N VAL A 59 -11.60 18.39 2.90
CA VAL A 59 -11.40 19.42 1.86
C VAL A 59 -11.92 19.00 0.48
N GLY A 60 -12.56 17.83 0.39
CA GLY A 60 -13.18 17.32 -0.83
C GLY A 60 -12.19 16.82 -1.87
N LEU A 61 -11.04 16.27 -1.45
CA LEU A 61 -10.07 15.61 -2.34
C LEU A 61 -10.28 14.10 -2.45
N VAL A 62 -11.23 13.55 -1.69
CA VAL A 62 -11.66 12.16 -1.79
C VAL A 62 -12.94 12.09 -2.63
N THR A 63 -12.83 11.55 -3.84
CA THR A 63 -13.98 11.33 -4.71
C THR A 63 -14.70 10.05 -4.28
N PRO A 64 -16.04 10.09 -4.08
CA PRO A 64 -16.83 8.89 -3.80
C PRO A 64 -16.75 7.85 -4.92
N GLU A 65 -16.79 6.56 -4.59
CA GLU A 65 -16.75 5.45 -5.57
C GLU A 65 -17.86 5.58 -6.65
N THR A 66 -19.02 6.09 -6.26
CA THR A 66 -20.19 6.21 -7.13
C THR A 66 -20.05 7.29 -8.20
N ASP A 67 -19.00 8.12 -8.14
CA ASP A 67 -18.81 9.27 -9.00
C ASP A 67 -17.73 9.05 -10.08
N ASN A 68 -17.95 8.02 -10.90
CA ASN A 68 -17.05 7.67 -12.02
C ASN A 68 -17.00 8.74 -13.13
N GLU A 69 -17.95 9.68 -13.16
CA GLU A 69 -17.97 10.77 -14.13
C GLU A 69 -16.95 11.86 -13.78
N HIS A 70 -16.70 12.09 -12.49
CA HIS A 70 -15.76 13.11 -12.01
C HIS A 70 -14.36 12.57 -11.66
N GLY A 71 -14.13 11.25 -11.77
CA GLY A 71 -12.82 10.59 -11.64
C GLY A 71 -12.68 9.74 -10.38
N TRP A 72 -11.46 9.30 -10.07
CA TRP A 72 -11.19 8.48 -8.87
C TRP A 72 -10.18 9.14 -7.95
N THR A 73 -10.32 8.89 -6.65
CA THR A 73 -9.25 9.11 -5.67
C THR A 73 -8.72 7.76 -5.19
N ARG A 74 -7.39 7.61 -5.12
CA ARG A 74 -6.71 6.44 -4.55
C ARG A 74 -5.61 6.90 -3.60
N ILE A 75 -5.35 6.10 -2.57
CA ILE A 75 -4.30 6.35 -1.59
C ILE A 75 -3.31 5.19 -1.57
N ILE A 76 -2.03 5.51 -1.45
CA ILE A 76 -0.95 4.55 -1.24
C ILE A 76 -0.44 4.74 0.19
N ILE A 77 -0.52 3.66 0.98
CA ILE A 77 -0.09 3.62 2.38
C ILE A 77 1.17 2.77 2.50
N GLU A 78 2.22 3.35 3.07
CA GLU A 78 3.48 2.66 3.34
C GLU A 78 3.45 1.91 4.68
N LYS A 79 4.40 0.97 4.85
CA LYS A 79 4.62 0.32 6.14
C LYS A 79 5.25 1.29 7.16
N PRO A 80 5.00 1.13 8.47
CA PRO A 80 4.21 0.08 9.11
C PRO A 80 2.70 0.32 9.08
N PHE A 81 1.91 -0.75 8.89
CA PHE A 81 0.46 -0.71 8.95
C PHE A 81 -0.02 -1.25 10.31
N GLY A 82 0.03 -0.39 11.33
CA GLY A 82 -0.11 -0.80 12.73
C GLY A 82 1.17 -1.45 13.29
N HIS A 83 1.18 -1.68 14.60
CA HIS A 83 2.27 -2.33 15.33
C HIS A 83 1.83 -3.65 16.02
N ASP A 84 0.53 -3.89 16.02
CA ASP A 84 -0.15 -5.10 16.47
C ASP A 84 -1.51 -5.24 15.76
N LEU A 85 -2.26 -6.30 16.06
CA LEU A 85 -3.56 -6.54 15.46
C LEU A 85 -4.56 -5.41 15.76
N ALA A 86 -4.61 -4.90 17.00
CA ALA A 86 -5.58 -3.90 17.41
C ALA A 86 -5.36 -2.57 16.68
N SER A 87 -4.12 -2.10 16.60
CA SER A 87 -3.73 -0.89 15.89
C SER A 87 -3.92 -1.03 14.37
N ALA A 88 -3.60 -2.19 13.78
CA ALA A 88 -3.86 -2.45 12.36
C ALA A 88 -5.36 -2.42 12.04
N VAL A 89 -6.20 -3.05 12.87
CA VAL A 89 -7.66 -3.03 12.71
C VAL A 89 -8.21 -1.61 12.89
N SER A 90 -7.70 -0.86 13.87
CA SER A 90 -8.09 0.54 14.09
C SER A 90 -7.80 1.40 12.86
N LEU A 91 -6.56 1.37 12.38
CA LEU A 91 -6.15 2.12 11.18
C LEU A 91 -6.96 1.68 9.96
N ASN A 92 -7.19 0.38 9.78
CA ASN A 92 -7.98 -0.13 8.68
C ASN A 92 -9.42 0.42 8.70
N ASN A 93 -10.07 0.38 9.85
CA ASN A 93 -11.43 0.89 10.02
C ASN A 93 -11.48 2.41 9.82
N HIS A 94 -10.46 3.14 10.25
CA HIS A 94 -10.33 4.58 10.01
C HIS A 94 -10.29 4.90 8.53
N LEU A 95 -9.44 4.20 7.77
CA LEU A 95 -9.34 4.38 6.32
C LEU A 95 -10.66 4.05 5.62
N LEU A 96 -11.31 2.94 6.00
CA LEU A 96 -12.57 2.48 5.42
C LEU A 96 -13.78 3.39 5.70
N GLN A 97 -13.68 4.33 6.63
CA GLN A 97 -14.71 5.36 6.84
C GLN A 97 -14.68 6.45 5.76
N ARG A 98 -13.56 6.61 5.05
CA ARG A 98 -13.32 7.70 4.07
C ARG A 98 -13.10 7.17 2.66
N PHE A 99 -12.47 6.01 2.55
CA PHE A 99 -12.11 5.37 1.29
C PHE A 99 -12.78 4.01 1.18
N HIS A 100 -13.23 3.67 -0.02
CA HIS A 100 -13.57 2.30 -0.35
C HIS A 100 -12.31 1.44 -0.44
N GLU A 101 -12.42 0.14 -0.19
CA GLU A 101 -11.25 -0.76 -0.13
C GLU A 101 -10.46 -0.80 -1.45
N ASP A 102 -11.12 -0.63 -2.60
CA ASP A 102 -10.50 -0.55 -3.93
C ASP A 102 -9.73 0.77 -4.19
N GLN A 103 -9.91 1.77 -3.33
CA GLN A 103 -9.17 3.02 -3.32
C GLN A 103 -7.90 2.94 -2.47
N ILE A 104 -7.72 1.89 -1.64
CA ILE A 104 -6.63 1.78 -0.66
C ILE A 104 -5.55 0.79 -1.14
N TYR A 105 -4.36 1.31 -1.42
CA TYR A 105 -3.20 0.54 -1.86
C TYR A 105 -2.18 0.44 -0.73
N ARG A 106 -2.20 -0.65 0.02
CA ARG A 106 -1.24 -0.94 1.10
C ARG A 106 0.02 -1.56 0.49
N ILE A 107 1.17 -0.91 0.65
CA ILE A 107 2.40 -1.33 -0.01
C ILE A 107 3.11 -2.44 0.76
N ASP A 108 3.36 -3.54 0.05
CA ASP A 108 4.48 -4.43 0.31
C ASP A 108 5.34 -4.52 -0.96
N HIS A 109 6.53 -3.93 -0.91
CA HIS A 109 7.42 -3.86 -2.07
C HIS A 109 7.93 -5.23 -2.55
N TYR A 110 7.82 -6.31 -1.76
CA TYR A 110 8.16 -7.66 -2.24
C TYR A 110 7.20 -8.12 -3.33
N LEU A 111 5.92 -7.72 -3.28
CA LEU A 111 4.93 -8.03 -4.30
C LEU A 111 5.23 -7.37 -5.66
N GLY A 112 6.07 -6.33 -5.66
CA GLY A 112 6.56 -5.68 -6.88
C GLY A 112 7.77 -6.37 -7.52
N LYS A 113 8.36 -7.39 -6.88
CA LYS A 113 9.52 -8.10 -7.43
C LYS A 113 9.06 -9.09 -8.51
N GLU A 114 9.72 -9.04 -9.66
CA GLU A 114 9.38 -9.88 -10.82
C GLU A 114 9.33 -11.38 -10.48
N THR A 115 10.31 -11.88 -9.72
CA THR A 115 10.34 -13.30 -9.31
C THR A 115 9.21 -13.68 -8.36
N VAL A 116 8.71 -12.74 -7.56
CA VAL A 116 7.57 -12.96 -6.66
C VAL A 116 6.27 -13.04 -7.46
N GLN A 117 6.09 -12.15 -8.43
CA GLN A 117 4.94 -12.20 -9.35
C GLN A 117 4.93 -13.49 -10.18
N ASN A 118 6.11 -13.98 -10.57
CA ASN A 118 6.26 -15.20 -11.35
C ASN A 118 5.83 -16.48 -10.60
N ILE A 119 5.66 -16.46 -9.27
CA ILE A 119 5.15 -17.60 -8.50
C ILE A 119 3.76 -18.02 -9.01
N LEU A 120 2.89 -17.05 -9.31
CA LEU A 120 1.52 -17.35 -9.79
C LEU A 120 1.54 -18.00 -11.17
N VAL A 121 2.38 -17.48 -12.08
CA VAL A 121 2.56 -18.05 -13.42
C VAL A 121 3.14 -19.45 -13.34
N PHE A 122 4.13 -19.66 -12.46
CA PHE A 122 4.73 -20.97 -12.23
C PHE A 122 3.69 -21.99 -11.75
N ARG A 123 2.88 -21.63 -10.74
CA ARG A 123 1.91 -22.54 -10.11
C ARG A 123 0.71 -22.82 -11.00
N PHE A 124 0.12 -21.81 -11.63
CA PHE A 124 -1.18 -21.95 -12.29
C PHE A 124 -1.11 -21.88 -13.82
N GLY A 125 0.01 -21.41 -14.39
CA GLY A 125 0.23 -21.37 -15.83
C GLY A 125 0.83 -22.65 -16.42
N ASN A 126 1.19 -23.64 -15.58
CA ASN A 126 1.90 -24.84 -16.00
C ASN A 126 1.18 -26.12 -15.57
N GLY A 127 0.64 -26.87 -16.55
CA GLY A 127 -0.05 -28.15 -16.29
C GLY A 127 0.84 -29.25 -15.71
N LEU A 128 2.17 -29.08 -15.71
CA LEU A 128 3.10 -30.00 -15.05
C LEU A 128 3.21 -29.72 -13.53
N PHE A 129 3.20 -28.44 -13.13
CA PHE A 129 3.50 -28.06 -11.74
C PHE A 129 2.25 -28.01 -10.86
N GLU A 130 1.11 -27.58 -11.41
CA GLU A 130 -0.14 -27.50 -10.65
C GLU A 130 -0.51 -28.85 -9.98
N PRO A 131 -0.50 -30.01 -10.67
CA PRO A 131 -0.96 -31.27 -10.09
C PRO A 131 -0.03 -31.83 -9.00
N ILE A 132 1.23 -31.39 -8.97
CA ILE A 132 2.21 -31.80 -7.96
C ILE A 132 2.38 -30.78 -6.84
N TRP A 133 1.71 -29.63 -6.91
CA TRP A 133 1.82 -28.60 -5.88
C TRP A 133 0.91 -28.86 -4.67
N ASN A 134 1.09 -30.01 -4.01
CA ASN A 134 0.32 -30.41 -2.83
C ASN A 134 1.10 -31.38 -1.92
N ARG A 135 0.52 -31.65 -0.74
CA ARG A 135 1.12 -32.47 0.33
C ARG A 135 1.47 -33.92 -0.04
N ASN A 136 1.00 -34.44 -1.19
CA ASN A 136 1.32 -35.80 -1.62
C ASN A 136 2.68 -35.86 -2.32
N TYR A 137 3.16 -34.73 -2.86
CA TYR A 137 4.40 -34.64 -3.65
C TYR A 137 5.42 -33.67 -3.04
N ILE A 138 4.98 -32.71 -2.23
CA ILE A 138 5.84 -31.74 -1.53
C ILE A 138 6.06 -32.21 -0.09
N ASP A 139 7.33 -32.42 0.27
CA ASP A 139 7.76 -32.71 1.64
C ASP A 139 7.83 -31.43 2.51
N GLN A 140 8.46 -30.37 1.99
CA GLN A 140 8.57 -29.07 2.67
C GLN A 140 8.71 -27.91 1.69
N VAL A 141 8.33 -26.71 2.16
CA VAL A 141 8.62 -25.44 1.48
C VAL A 141 9.46 -24.56 2.40
N GLN A 142 10.55 -24.02 1.87
CA GLN A 142 11.48 -23.17 2.60
C GLN A 142 11.47 -21.76 2.00
N ILE A 143 11.20 -20.76 2.84
CA ILE A 143 11.26 -19.34 2.47
C ILE A 143 12.38 -18.73 3.32
N THR A 144 13.41 -18.21 2.66
CA THR A 144 14.57 -17.63 3.33
C THR A 144 14.76 -16.20 2.86
N VAL A 145 14.88 -15.29 3.81
CA VAL A 145 15.39 -13.95 3.57
C VAL A 145 16.61 -13.75 4.45
N ALA A 146 17.76 -13.56 3.80
CA ALA A 146 19.04 -13.39 4.45
C ALA A 146 19.64 -12.05 4.02
N GLU A 147 20.06 -11.26 5.00
CA GLU A 147 20.74 -9.99 4.78
C GLU A 147 22.16 -10.10 5.34
N SER A 148 23.15 -9.68 4.56
CA SER A 148 24.54 -9.61 5.01
C SER A 148 24.86 -8.30 5.75
N LEU A 149 23.97 -7.31 5.64
CA LEU A 149 24.08 -6.02 6.30
C LEU A 149 23.54 -6.11 7.74
N GLY A 150 24.26 -5.51 8.67
CA GLY A 150 23.77 -5.30 10.04
C GLY A 150 22.77 -4.15 10.13
N ILE A 151 22.29 -3.87 11.34
CA ILE A 151 21.24 -2.88 11.64
C ILE A 151 21.60 -1.45 11.15
N GLY A 152 22.88 -1.12 11.04
CA GLY A 152 23.35 0.16 10.51
C GLY A 152 22.78 1.36 11.28
N THR A 153 22.29 2.36 10.56
CA THR A 153 21.70 3.59 11.14
C THR A 153 20.25 3.41 11.61
N ARG A 154 19.62 2.25 11.36
CA ARG A 154 18.21 1.99 11.69
C ARG A 154 18.00 1.42 13.09
N GLY A 155 19.00 1.52 13.97
CA GLY A 155 19.00 0.98 15.34
C GLY A 155 17.71 1.26 16.12
N GLY A 156 17.30 2.52 16.19
CA GLY A 156 16.11 2.91 16.97
C GLY A 156 14.79 2.33 16.46
N TYR A 157 14.64 2.19 15.13
CA TYR A 157 13.45 1.55 14.55
C TYR A 157 13.49 0.03 14.73
N TYR A 158 14.66 -0.57 14.53
CA TYR A 158 14.82 -2.02 14.59
C TYR A 158 14.65 -2.57 16.01
N ASP A 159 15.03 -1.80 17.04
CA ASP A 159 14.87 -2.18 18.45
C ASP A 159 13.40 -2.37 18.85
N GLN A 160 12.49 -1.58 18.26
CA GLN A 160 11.05 -1.67 18.53
C GLN A 160 10.33 -2.69 17.62
N SER A 161 10.80 -2.86 16.38
CA SER A 161 10.16 -3.74 15.40
C SER A 161 10.67 -5.18 15.47
N GLY A 162 11.99 -5.34 15.48
CA GLY A 162 12.68 -6.61 15.30
C GLY A 162 12.42 -7.26 13.92
N ALA A 163 13.14 -8.35 13.64
CA ALA A 163 12.98 -9.11 12.40
C ALA A 163 11.52 -9.57 12.15
N LEU A 164 10.77 -9.84 13.22
CA LEU A 164 9.40 -10.32 13.13
C LEU A 164 8.46 -9.31 12.45
N ARG A 165 8.52 -8.03 12.83
CA ARG A 165 7.66 -7.00 12.21
C ARG A 165 8.29 -6.40 10.96
N ASP A 166 9.62 -6.30 10.89
CA ASP A 166 10.29 -5.67 9.74
C ASP A 166 10.24 -6.57 8.49
N MET A 167 10.32 -7.90 8.67
CA MET A 167 10.46 -8.88 7.59
C MET A 167 9.39 -9.98 7.57
N VAL A 168 9.11 -10.61 8.71
CA VAL A 168 8.27 -11.82 8.73
C VAL A 168 6.80 -11.47 8.46
N GLN A 169 6.23 -10.57 9.25
CA GLN A 169 4.80 -10.24 9.24
C GLN A 169 4.31 -9.71 7.88
N ASN A 170 5.17 -9.01 7.13
CA ASN A 170 4.87 -8.47 5.82
C ASN A 170 5.37 -9.40 4.70
N HIS A 171 6.64 -9.32 4.35
CA HIS A 171 7.25 -9.87 3.15
C HIS A 171 7.14 -11.39 3.11
N LEU A 172 7.51 -12.08 4.19
CA LEU A 172 7.47 -13.55 4.21
C LEU A 172 6.03 -14.08 4.24
N MET A 173 5.12 -13.43 4.99
CA MET A 173 3.71 -13.82 4.99
C MET A 173 3.07 -13.67 3.60
N GLN A 174 3.44 -12.64 2.84
CA GLN A 174 3.02 -12.50 1.44
C GLN A 174 3.54 -13.65 0.56
N LEU A 175 4.81 -14.04 0.71
CA LEU A 175 5.36 -15.18 -0.01
C LEU A 175 4.68 -16.51 0.39
N VAL A 176 4.37 -16.69 1.68
CA VAL A 176 3.58 -17.84 2.15
C VAL A 176 2.22 -17.86 1.47
N ALA A 177 1.52 -16.72 1.41
CA ALA A 177 0.22 -16.63 0.77
C ALA A 177 0.28 -17.02 -0.71
N LEU A 178 1.21 -16.46 -1.49
CA LEU A 178 1.38 -16.78 -2.92
C LEU A 178 1.78 -18.25 -3.15
N THR A 179 2.52 -18.83 -2.21
CA THR A 179 2.97 -20.23 -2.26
C THR A 179 1.86 -21.22 -1.91
N ALA A 180 0.99 -20.85 -0.97
CA ALA A 180 0.02 -21.76 -0.35
C ALA A 180 -1.44 -21.53 -0.78
N MET A 181 -1.76 -20.42 -1.45
CA MET A 181 -3.12 -20.14 -1.90
C MET A 181 -3.64 -21.19 -2.89
N GLU A 182 -4.94 -21.43 -2.87
CA GLU A 182 -5.62 -22.22 -3.92
C GLU A 182 -5.56 -21.52 -5.29
N PRO A 183 -5.78 -22.25 -6.39
CA PRO A 183 -5.99 -21.65 -7.70
C PRO A 183 -7.10 -20.58 -7.64
N PRO A 184 -6.86 -19.35 -8.15
CA PRO A 184 -7.89 -18.33 -8.17
C PRO A 184 -9.05 -18.75 -9.09
N VAL A 185 -10.26 -18.31 -8.76
CA VAL A 185 -11.43 -18.46 -9.64
C VAL A 185 -11.25 -17.60 -10.89
N ALA A 186 -11.59 -18.16 -12.05
CA ALA A 186 -11.62 -17.46 -13.34
C ALA A 186 -12.96 -16.78 -13.59
#